data_AF-A0A8T0J1P5-F1
#
_entry.id   AF-A0A8T0J1P5-F1
#
_cell.length_a   1.000
_cell.length_b   1.000
_cell.length_c   1.000
_cell.angle_alpha   90.00
_cell.angle_beta   90.00
_cell.angle_gamma   90.00
#
_symmetry.space_group_name_H-M   'P 1'
#
loop_
_entity.id
_entity.type
_entity.pdbx_description
1 polymer ?
#
loop_
_entity_poly.entity_id
_entity_poly.type
_entity_poly.pdbx_seq_one_letter_code
_entity_poly.pdbx_strand_id
1 'polypeptide(L)'
;MATAMALALALAPSSSPLILPSHSLPSASSASPFLLAAAPAPARNSRLSPSSSLRFPLRTRTPSLLTASASASASAAMDVSPSDHPHPDNEVTLLDYGAGNVRSIRNAIHLLGFKIREVNEPQDIDKATRLIFPGVGSFKSAMDVLNAKGMAEPLISYIKQDRPFLGICLGLQLLFERSEEGDCDGLGVIPGVVGRFDSSTGLCVPHIGWNGLQLQQPSASLIEGVNGRHVYFVHSYRATPTEENKDWVLATSNYGVDFISAVRKSNVYAVQFHPEKSGVVGLDIIRRFLGGSHSKAAQDVERLANDCVNKPATALAKRVIACLDVRSNDTGDLVVTKGDQYDVREQSSAREVRNLGKPVELAGRYFKEGADEVTFLNITGFRDFPLGDMPMLEVLQRTSEQVFVPLTVGGGISDFTDVHGRFYSCLEVASEYFRSGADKISIGSDAVYAAEEYIRSGVKTGKSSLEQISYVYGNQAVVVSIDPKRVYVKDPSEVPYKTVEVQQPGPNGERFAWYQCTVKGGREMRPIGAYELAKAVQDLGAGEILLNCIDCDGQGQGFDIDLVKLISDAVTIPVIASSGAGSPEHFSEVFHETRASAALAAGIFHRREVNISSVKEHLVSSGVETRLL
;
A
#
# COMPACT_ATOMS: atom_id res chain seq x y z
N MET A 1 -61.77 -1.87 16.48
CA MET A 1 -60.36 -1.54 16.82
C MET A 1 -59.54 -1.67 15.55
N ALA A 2 -59.62 -0.64 14.72
CA ALA A 2 -58.98 -0.51 13.42
C ALA A 2 -59.21 0.94 12.95
N THR A 3 -58.15 1.65 12.57
CA THR A 3 -58.17 2.90 11.78
C THR A 3 -56.71 3.11 11.35
N ALA A 4 -56.25 2.96 10.09
CA ALA A 4 -56.74 3.25 8.74
C ALA A 4 -56.78 4.75 8.38
N MET A 5 -56.29 5.04 7.14
CA MET A 5 -56.23 6.28 6.35
C MET A 5 -55.01 7.19 6.59
N ALA A 6 -54.11 7.47 5.64
CA ALA A 6 -54.16 7.83 4.20
C ALA A 6 -54.27 9.34 3.93
N LEU A 7 -53.19 9.85 3.32
CA LEU A 7 -53.07 10.84 2.23
C LEU A 7 -53.33 12.36 2.42
N ALA A 8 -52.34 13.10 1.91
CA ALA A 8 -52.38 14.41 1.22
C ALA A 8 -52.52 15.71 2.02
N LEU A 9 -51.55 16.63 1.88
CA LEU A 9 -51.67 17.78 0.96
C LEU A 9 -50.36 18.57 0.84
N ALA A 10 -50.03 18.93 -0.39
CA ALA A 10 -48.95 19.83 -0.78
C ALA A 10 -49.35 21.30 -0.59
N LEU A 11 -48.42 22.16 -0.15
CA LEU A 11 -48.43 23.60 -0.46
C LEU A 11 -46.99 24.13 -0.62
N ALA A 12 -46.81 24.88 -1.70
CA ALA A 12 -45.57 25.47 -2.21
C ALA A 12 -44.99 26.59 -1.32
N PRO A 13 -43.70 26.96 -1.51
CA PRO A 13 -43.03 27.94 -0.66
C PRO A 13 -43.26 29.38 -1.12
N SER A 14 -43.50 30.28 -0.15
CA SER A 14 -43.53 31.73 -0.36
C SER A 14 -42.14 32.34 -0.13
N SER A 15 -41.76 33.14 -1.12
CA SER A 15 -40.58 34.00 -1.22
C SER A 15 -40.70 35.28 -0.40
N SER A 16 -39.62 35.71 0.28
CA SER A 16 -39.03 37.07 0.20
C SER A 16 -37.98 37.35 1.31
N PRO A 17 -37.06 38.32 1.09
CA PRO A 17 -35.66 38.23 1.50
C PRO A 17 -35.30 39.05 2.75
N LEU A 18 -34.20 38.68 3.41
CA LEU A 18 -33.60 39.45 4.49
C LEU A 18 -32.41 40.27 3.99
N ILE A 19 -32.44 41.53 4.42
CA ILE A 19 -31.57 42.65 4.10
C ILE A 19 -30.26 42.54 4.89
N LEU A 20 -29.11 42.71 4.23
CA LEU A 20 -27.80 42.91 4.86
C LEU A 20 -27.44 44.41 4.88
N PRO A 21 -26.92 44.95 5.99
CA PRO A 21 -26.37 46.30 6.00
C PRO A 21 -24.88 46.32 5.62
N SER A 22 -24.55 47.33 4.83
CA SER A 22 -23.23 47.75 4.37
C SER A 22 -22.36 48.30 5.50
N HIS A 23 -21.08 47.91 5.53
CA HIS A 23 -20.03 48.75 6.12
C HIS A 23 -18.78 48.83 5.25
N SER A 24 -18.20 50.02 5.32
CA SER A 24 -17.31 50.73 4.42
C SER A 24 -15.82 50.46 4.67
N LEU A 25 -15.06 50.40 3.57
CA LEU A 25 -13.60 50.47 3.52
C LEU A 25 -13.06 51.84 3.96
N PRO A 26 -11.80 51.89 4.42
CA PRO A 26 -10.93 53.01 4.10
C PRO A 26 -9.60 52.59 3.46
N SER A 27 -9.11 53.48 2.61
CA SER A 27 -7.90 53.41 1.77
C SER A 27 -6.63 53.95 2.46
N ALA A 28 -5.50 53.28 2.16
CA ALA A 28 -4.10 53.73 1.97
C ALA A 28 -3.54 55.03 2.62
N SER A 29 -2.34 54.94 3.24
CA SER A 29 -1.11 55.56 2.70
C SER A 29 0.18 55.33 3.55
N SER A 30 1.29 55.19 2.81
CA SER A 30 2.71 55.55 3.07
C SER A 30 3.54 54.93 4.21
N ALA A 31 4.64 54.23 3.87
CA ALA A 31 6.03 54.77 3.90
C ALA A 31 7.14 53.68 4.01
N SER A 32 7.89 53.53 2.91
CA SER A 32 9.33 53.20 2.73
C SER A 32 10.03 51.93 3.26
N PRO A 33 11.07 51.43 2.52
CA PRO A 33 11.67 50.11 2.69
C PRO A 33 13.03 50.15 3.42
N PHE A 34 13.35 49.11 4.19
CA PHE A 34 14.70 48.86 4.70
C PHE A 34 15.40 47.77 3.88
N LEU A 35 16.45 48.18 3.17
CA LEU A 35 17.52 47.33 2.65
C LEU A 35 18.32 46.71 3.82
N LEU A 36 18.63 45.42 3.72
CA LEU A 36 19.86 44.83 4.27
C LEU A 36 20.27 43.69 3.31
N ALA A 37 21.13 43.96 2.34
CA ALA A 37 22.58 43.77 2.40
C ALA A 37 23.00 42.29 2.28
N ALA A 38 23.25 41.88 1.03
CA ALA A 38 24.05 40.72 0.68
C ALA A 38 25.55 40.98 0.98
N ALA A 39 26.26 39.95 1.41
CA ALA A 39 27.70 39.94 1.66
C ALA A 39 28.27 38.56 1.24
N PRO A 40 29.58 38.43 0.90
CA PRO A 40 30.00 38.01 -0.43
C PRO A 40 30.72 36.66 -0.50
N ALA A 41 30.78 36.10 -1.71
CA ALA A 41 31.66 35.00 -2.07
C ALA A 41 33.13 35.45 -2.16
N PRO A 42 34.10 34.62 -1.75
CA PRO A 42 35.51 34.86 -2.04
C PRO A 42 35.90 34.24 -3.39
N ALA A 43 36.38 35.08 -4.30
CA ALA A 43 37.18 34.66 -5.43
C ALA A 43 38.61 34.31 -4.99
N ARG A 44 39.14 33.18 -5.45
CA ARG A 44 40.59 33.02 -5.65
C ARG A 44 40.87 32.45 -7.03
N ASN A 45 41.49 33.32 -7.83
CA ASN A 45 42.26 33.00 -9.02
C ASN A 45 43.33 31.95 -8.72
N SER A 46 43.48 30.97 -9.61
CA SER A 46 44.81 30.65 -10.15
C SER A 46 44.67 30.18 -11.59
N ARG A 47 45.30 30.94 -12.49
CA ARG A 47 45.55 30.59 -13.89
C ARG A 47 46.71 29.61 -13.92
N LEU A 48 46.59 28.52 -14.67
CA LEU A 48 47.69 27.94 -15.45
C LEU A 48 47.13 27.39 -16.77
N SER A 49 47.84 27.69 -17.84
CA SER A 49 47.51 27.55 -19.27
C SER A 49 47.82 26.15 -19.84
N PRO A 50 47.43 25.85 -21.10
CA PRO A 50 47.23 24.49 -21.60
C PRO A 50 48.41 23.96 -22.45
N SER A 51 48.62 22.64 -22.43
CA SER A 51 49.28 21.80 -23.44
C SER A 51 49.13 20.35 -22.94
N SER A 52 48.96 19.28 -23.71
CA SER A 52 49.13 18.99 -25.13
C SER A 52 48.43 17.64 -25.37
N SER A 53 47.85 17.50 -26.56
CA SER A 53 47.47 16.25 -27.21
C SER A 53 48.55 15.16 -27.14
N LEU A 54 48.16 13.90 -26.90
CA LEU A 54 48.83 12.73 -27.49
C LEU A 54 47.89 11.51 -27.49
N ARG A 55 47.82 10.87 -28.66
CA ARG A 55 46.96 9.74 -29.01
C ARG A 55 47.66 8.39 -28.78
N PHE A 56 46.81 7.34 -28.69
CA PHE A 56 47.00 5.93 -29.11
C PHE A 56 47.88 5.00 -28.25
N PRO A 57 47.77 3.65 -28.37
CA PRO A 57 46.73 2.82 -29.02
C PRO A 57 46.24 1.59 -28.23
N LEU A 58 45.12 1.01 -28.71
CA LEU A 58 44.74 -0.39 -28.50
C LEU A 58 45.87 -1.35 -28.94
N ARG A 59 46.08 -2.42 -28.18
CA ARG A 59 46.70 -3.64 -28.70
C ARG A 59 46.08 -4.90 -28.09
N THR A 60 45.60 -5.72 -29.00
CA THR A 60 45.21 -7.12 -28.88
C THR A 60 46.39 -7.98 -28.41
N ARG A 61 46.11 -9.05 -27.65
CA ARG A 61 46.88 -10.30 -27.67
C ARG A 61 46.15 -11.44 -26.96
N THR A 62 45.82 -12.46 -27.75
CA THR A 62 45.66 -13.86 -27.33
C THR A 62 46.94 -14.41 -26.71
N PRO A 63 46.86 -15.49 -25.91
CA PRO A 63 47.49 -16.72 -26.39
C PRO A 63 46.74 -18.02 -26.10
N SER A 64 47.11 -18.99 -26.94
CA SER A 64 46.72 -20.39 -27.07
C SER A 64 47.13 -21.31 -25.89
N LEU A 65 46.21 -22.23 -25.57
CA LEU A 65 46.34 -23.67 -25.23
C LEU A 65 47.65 -24.23 -24.67
N LEU A 66 47.51 -24.94 -23.54
CA LEU A 66 48.25 -26.17 -23.24
C LEU A 66 47.33 -27.17 -22.51
N THR A 67 47.36 -28.40 -23.03
CA THR A 67 46.56 -29.58 -22.74
C THR A 67 47.03 -30.35 -21.50
N ALA A 68 46.10 -30.92 -20.72
CA ALA A 68 46.31 -32.15 -19.98
C ALA A 68 44.98 -32.92 -19.82
N SER A 69 45.01 -34.18 -20.25
CA SER A 69 43.93 -35.16 -20.33
C SER A 69 43.66 -35.89 -19.00
N ALA A 70 42.40 -36.23 -18.71
CA ALA A 70 42.01 -37.61 -18.34
C ALA A 70 40.48 -37.80 -18.17
N SER A 71 39.99 -38.82 -18.88
CA SER A 71 38.85 -39.72 -18.64
C SER A 71 37.41 -39.19 -18.53
N ALA A 72 36.63 -39.64 -19.51
CA ALA A 72 35.20 -39.47 -19.72
C ALA A 72 34.34 -40.45 -18.89
N SER A 73 33.10 -40.03 -18.62
CA SER A 73 31.94 -40.91 -18.61
C SER A 73 30.74 -40.17 -19.19
N ALA A 74 30.21 -40.69 -20.30
CA ALA A 74 29.14 -40.11 -21.09
C ALA A 74 27.77 -40.26 -20.42
N SER A 75 26.93 -39.22 -20.51
CA SER A 75 25.47 -39.38 -20.57
C SER A 75 24.93 -38.40 -21.62
N ALA A 76 24.09 -38.93 -22.51
CA ALA A 76 23.64 -38.34 -23.77
C ALA A 76 23.13 -36.88 -23.66
N ALA A 77 23.71 -36.01 -24.48
CA ALA A 77 23.13 -34.70 -24.79
C ALA A 77 22.00 -34.89 -25.81
N MET A 78 20.77 -34.63 -25.39
CA MET A 78 19.69 -34.30 -26.32
C MET A 78 19.89 -32.84 -26.76
N ASP A 79 20.12 -32.68 -28.04
CA ASP A 79 20.24 -31.41 -28.73
C ASP A 79 18.88 -30.70 -28.72
N VAL A 80 18.73 -29.70 -27.86
CA VAL A 80 17.58 -28.78 -27.87
C VAL A 80 18.11 -27.44 -28.35
N SER A 81 17.96 -27.17 -29.64
CA SER A 81 18.08 -25.83 -30.20
C SER A 81 16.92 -24.96 -29.68
N PRO A 82 17.15 -23.83 -28.99
CA PRO A 82 16.08 -22.89 -28.70
C PRO A 82 15.83 -22.05 -29.96
N SER A 83 14.70 -22.27 -30.63
CA SER A 83 14.16 -21.30 -31.58
C SER A 83 13.70 -20.07 -30.80
N ASP A 84 14.54 -19.04 -30.74
CA ASP A 84 14.35 -17.80 -29.96
C ASP A 84 13.36 -16.79 -30.59
N HIS A 85 12.37 -17.29 -31.34
CA HIS A 85 11.27 -16.47 -31.84
C HIS A 85 10.03 -16.68 -30.97
N PRO A 86 9.47 -15.64 -30.34
CA PRO A 86 8.30 -15.77 -29.49
C PRO A 86 7.08 -16.23 -30.31
N HIS A 87 6.41 -17.29 -29.84
CA HIS A 87 5.06 -17.56 -30.30
C HIS A 87 4.16 -16.40 -29.85
N PRO A 88 3.36 -15.80 -30.75
CA PRO A 88 2.50 -14.64 -30.43
C PRO A 88 1.45 -14.91 -29.34
N ASP A 89 1.28 -16.17 -28.92
CA ASP A 89 0.35 -16.59 -27.87
C ASP A 89 0.86 -16.36 -26.43
N ASN A 90 2.14 -16.03 -26.24
CA ASN A 90 2.79 -15.87 -24.93
C ASN A 90 3.18 -14.42 -24.57
N GLU A 91 2.62 -13.43 -25.26
CA GLU A 91 2.83 -12.00 -24.97
C GLU A 91 1.57 -11.36 -24.39
N VAL A 92 1.75 -10.46 -23.41
CA VAL A 92 0.70 -9.68 -22.77
C VAL A 92 1.05 -8.21 -22.89
N THR A 93 0.11 -7.40 -23.36
CA THR A 93 0.29 -5.95 -23.37
C THR A 93 -0.14 -5.37 -22.03
N LEU A 94 0.70 -4.55 -21.41
CA LEU A 94 0.46 -3.93 -20.10
C LEU A 94 0.39 -2.42 -20.23
N LEU A 95 -0.73 -1.82 -19.79
CA LEU A 95 -0.90 -0.37 -19.75
C LEU A 95 -0.51 0.18 -18.37
N ASP A 96 0.71 0.70 -18.27
CA ASP A 96 1.18 1.45 -17.09
C ASP A 96 1.03 2.95 -17.33
N TYR A 97 0.02 3.56 -16.71
CA TYR A 97 -0.21 5.00 -16.84
C TYR A 97 0.80 5.84 -16.02
N GLY A 98 1.52 5.24 -15.07
CA GLY A 98 2.61 5.89 -14.35
C GLY A 98 2.41 6.10 -12.84
N ALA A 99 1.37 5.55 -12.22
CA ALA A 99 1.16 5.66 -10.77
C ALA A 99 1.10 4.29 -10.05
N GLY A 100 1.64 4.25 -8.82
CA GLY A 100 1.55 3.13 -7.90
C GLY A 100 2.48 1.96 -8.23
N ASN A 101 2.25 0.83 -7.55
CA ASN A 101 2.99 -0.41 -7.74
C ASN A 101 2.40 -1.25 -8.89
N VAL A 102 3.05 -1.15 -10.03
CA VAL A 102 2.81 -2.02 -11.20
C VAL A 102 3.81 -3.19 -11.27
N ARG A 103 4.79 -3.24 -10.35
CA ARG A 103 5.81 -4.29 -10.33
C ARG A 103 5.20 -5.65 -9.98
N SER A 104 4.25 -5.69 -9.05
CA SER A 104 3.63 -6.96 -8.63
C SER A 104 2.85 -7.65 -9.75
N ILE A 105 2.11 -6.91 -10.58
CA ILE A 105 1.44 -7.50 -11.75
C ILE A 105 2.46 -7.95 -12.80
N ARG A 106 3.55 -7.19 -13.03
CA ARG A 106 4.64 -7.63 -13.92
C ARG A 106 5.26 -8.94 -13.44
N ASN A 107 5.56 -9.05 -12.14
CA ASN A 107 6.13 -10.25 -11.55
C ASN A 107 5.16 -11.44 -11.63
N ALA A 108 3.86 -11.23 -11.45
CA ALA A 108 2.86 -12.28 -11.62
C ALA A 108 2.81 -12.79 -13.07
N ILE A 109 2.83 -11.89 -14.06
CA ILE A 109 2.85 -12.26 -15.49
C ILE A 109 4.13 -13.04 -15.82
N HIS A 110 5.31 -12.57 -15.36
CA HIS A 110 6.59 -13.26 -15.57
C HIS A 110 6.62 -14.63 -14.89
N LEU A 111 6.15 -14.73 -13.64
CA LEU A 111 6.04 -16.00 -12.90
C LEU A 111 5.21 -17.02 -13.68
N LEU A 112 4.13 -16.56 -14.32
CA LEU A 112 3.24 -17.39 -15.12
C LEU A 112 3.80 -17.71 -16.53
N GLY A 113 5.02 -17.27 -16.85
CA GLY A 113 5.74 -17.63 -18.06
C GLY A 113 5.43 -16.76 -19.28
N PHE A 114 4.80 -15.60 -19.08
CA PHE A 114 4.47 -14.66 -20.15
C PHE A 114 5.49 -13.54 -20.28
N LYS A 115 5.64 -13.02 -21.50
CA LYS A 115 6.40 -11.80 -21.78
C LYS A 115 5.47 -10.59 -21.75
N ILE A 116 6.02 -9.44 -21.37
CA ILE A 116 5.28 -8.18 -21.28
C ILE A 116 5.70 -7.24 -22.41
N ARG A 117 4.70 -6.66 -23.07
CA ARG A 117 4.85 -5.52 -23.98
C ARG A 117 4.22 -4.29 -23.34
N GLU A 118 5.03 -3.29 -23.03
CA GLU A 118 4.54 -2.05 -22.41
C GLU A 118 3.81 -1.18 -23.44
N VAL A 119 2.71 -0.54 -23.02
CA VAL A 119 2.05 0.51 -23.79
C VAL A 119 2.82 1.82 -23.59
N ASN A 120 3.47 2.31 -24.64
CA ASN A 120 4.16 3.60 -24.62
C ASN A 120 3.39 4.65 -25.41
N GLU A 121 2.72 4.23 -26.48
CA GLU A 121 1.92 5.08 -27.36
C GLU A 121 0.54 4.44 -27.63
N PRO A 122 -0.47 5.23 -28.05
CA PRO A 122 -1.81 4.70 -28.22
C PRO A 122 -1.92 3.54 -29.23
N GLN A 123 -1.05 3.49 -30.24
CA GLN A 123 -1.00 2.42 -31.24
C GLN A 123 -0.57 1.06 -30.65
N ASP A 124 0.04 1.04 -29.46
CA ASP A 124 0.38 -0.21 -28.79
C ASP A 124 -0.86 -0.96 -28.32
N ILE A 125 -1.92 -0.23 -27.92
CA ILE A 125 -3.23 -0.77 -27.54
C ILE A 125 -3.87 -1.47 -28.74
N ASP A 126 -3.84 -0.85 -29.91
CA ASP A 126 -4.43 -1.42 -31.13
C ASP A 126 -3.78 -2.76 -31.53
N LYS A 127 -2.48 -2.92 -31.25
CA LYS A 127 -1.71 -4.14 -31.54
C LYS A 127 -1.84 -5.24 -30.48
N ALA A 128 -2.43 -4.95 -29.32
CA ALA A 128 -2.46 -5.87 -28.19
C ALA A 128 -3.31 -7.13 -28.47
N THR A 129 -2.77 -8.33 -28.34
CA THR A 129 -3.59 -9.56 -28.43
C THR A 129 -4.40 -9.78 -27.15
N ARG A 130 -3.81 -9.39 -26.01
CA ARG A 130 -4.43 -9.35 -24.68
C ARG A 130 -3.90 -8.13 -23.95
N LEU A 131 -4.77 -7.38 -23.29
CA LEU A 131 -4.44 -6.14 -22.61
C LEU A 131 -4.78 -6.24 -21.12
N ILE A 132 -3.81 -5.94 -20.27
CA ILE A 132 -4.02 -5.75 -18.84
C ILE A 132 -3.85 -4.26 -18.52
N PHE A 133 -4.84 -3.68 -17.85
CA PHE A 133 -4.79 -2.33 -17.33
C PHE A 133 -4.85 -2.36 -15.80
N PRO A 134 -3.69 -2.41 -15.12
CA PRO A 134 -3.62 -2.20 -13.69
C PRO A 134 -3.79 -0.72 -13.35
N GLY A 135 -4.42 -0.40 -12.22
CA GLY A 135 -4.27 0.94 -11.69
C GLY A 135 -4.45 1.08 -10.19
N VAL A 136 -3.64 1.98 -9.63
CA VAL A 136 -3.56 2.35 -8.22
C VAL A 136 -3.44 3.86 -8.15
N GLY A 137 -4.35 4.52 -7.44
CA GLY A 137 -4.30 5.96 -7.22
C GLY A 137 -5.66 6.59 -7.42
N SER A 138 -5.67 7.90 -7.65
CA SER A 138 -6.90 8.66 -7.87
C SER A 138 -7.47 8.44 -9.29
N PHE A 139 -8.78 8.26 -9.37
CA PHE A 139 -9.56 8.20 -10.61
C PHE A 139 -9.27 9.39 -11.53
N LYS A 140 -9.35 10.60 -10.99
CA LYS A 140 -9.09 11.83 -11.74
C LYS A 140 -7.68 11.86 -12.31
N SER A 141 -6.68 11.53 -11.49
CA SER A 141 -5.29 11.54 -11.95
C SER A 141 -5.06 10.54 -13.09
N ALA A 142 -5.70 9.37 -13.06
CA ALA A 142 -5.56 8.40 -14.14
C ALA A 142 -6.25 8.86 -15.43
N MET A 143 -7.47 9.40 -15.36
CA MET A 143 -8.16 9.93 -16.53
C MET A 143 -7.42 11.12 -17.15
N ASP A 144 -6.88 12.04 -16.33
CA ASP A 144 -6.08 13.16 -16.80
C ASP A 144 -4.85 12.66 -17.59
N VAL A 145 -4.17 11.61 -17.11
CA VAL A 145 -3.02 11.00 -17.80
C VAL A 145 -3.43 10.27 -19.08
N LEU A 146 -4.48 9.47 -19.05
CA LEU A 146 -4.98 8.74 -20.23
C LEU A 146 -5.37 9.71 -21.35
N ASN A 147 -6.07 10.79 -21.00
CA ASN A 147 -6.48 11.84 -21.94
C ASN A 147 -5.27 12.61 -22.47
N ALA A 148 -4.35 13.03 -21.60
CA ALA A 148 -3.14 13.75 -22.00
C ALA A 148 -2.24 12.92 -22.94
N LYS A 149 -2.21 11.60 -22.77
CA LYS A 149 -1.46 10.67 -23.63
C LYS A 149 -2.26 10.20 -24.86
N GLY A 150 -3.53 10.59 -25.00
CA GLY A 150 -4.40 10.14 -26.11
C GLY A 150 -4.72 8.64 -26.08
N MET A 151 -4.69 8.01 -24.90
CA MET A 151 -4.89 6.57 -24.72
C MET A 151 -6.36 6.19 -24.45
N ALA A 152 -7.22 7.14 -24.09
CA ALA A 152 -8.61 6.88 -23.72
C ALA A 152 -9.44 6.30 -24.89
N GLU A 153 -9.46 6.96 -26.05
CA GLU A 153 -10.22 6.49 -27.21
C GLU A 153 -9.76 5.12 -27.73
N PRO A 154 -8.46 4.82 -27.88
CA PRO A 154 -8.01 3.48 -28.28
C PRO A 154 -8.39 2.41 -27.27
N LEU A 155 -8.34 2.73 -25.97
CA LEU A 155 -8.77 1.80 -24.92
C LEU A 155 -10.28 1.50 -25.02
N ILE A 156 -11.11 2.53 -25.21
CA ILE A 156 -12.57 2.37 -25.42
C ILE A 156 -12.82 1.51 -26.68
N SER A 157 -12.11 1.79 -27.77
CA SER A 157 -12.23 1.05 -29.03
C SER A 157 -11.86 -0.43 -28.86
N TYR A 158 -10.74 -0.70 -28.19
CA TYR A 158 -10.26 -2.05 -27.89
C TYR A 158 -11.31 -2.87 -27.12
N ILE A 159 -11.89 -2.27 -26.08
CA ILE A 159 -12.90 -2.89 -25.23
C ILE A 159 -14.20 -3.15 -26.02
N LYS A 160 -14.65 -2.18 -26.83
CA LYS A 160 -15.85 -2.32 -27.68
C LYS A 160 -15.71 -3.38 -28.78
N GLN A 161 -14.49 -3.70 -29.18
CA GLN A 161 -14.18 -4.78 -30.13
C GLN A 161 -14.20 -6.18 -29.48
N ASP A 162 -14.56 -6.29 -28.19
CA ASP A 162 -14.63 -7.56 -27.46
C ASP A 162 -13.29 -8.33 -27.45
N ARG A 163 -12.19 -7.58 -27.31
CA ARG A 163 -10.84 -8.14 -27.23
C ARG A 163 -10.48 -8.47 -25.77
N PRO A 164 -9.62 -9.48 -25.53
CA PRO A 164 -9.25 -9.87 -24.17
C PRO A 164 -8.69 -8.69 -23.36
N PHE A 165 -9.41 -8.30 -22.32
CA PHE A 165 -9.09 -7.17 -21.45
C PHE A 165 -9.24 -7.57 -19.99
N LEU A 166 -8.27 -7.20 -19.16
CA LEU A 166 -8.36 -7.29 -17.70
C LEU A 166 -8.06 -5.93 -17.06
N GLY A 167 -9.09 -5.27 -16.55
CA GLY A 167 -8.95 -4.10 -15.68
C GLY A 167 -8.76 -4.50 -14.22
N ILE A 168 -7.81 -3.90 -13.51
CA ILE A 168 -7.56 -4.19 -12.09
C ILE A 168 -7.68 -2.91 -11.26
N CYS A 169 -8.49 -2.98 -10.20
CA CYS A 169 -8.81 -1.91 -9.27
C CYS A 169 -9.28 -0.64 -9.99
N LEU A 170 -8.40 0.34 -10.20
CA LEU A 170 -8.76 1.53 -10.97
C LEU A 170 -9.09 1.19 -12.43
N GLY A 171 -8.48 0.16 -13.00
CA GLY A 171 -8.84 -0.35 -14.32
C GLY A 171 -10.29 -0.86 -14.42
N LEU A 172 -10.91 -1.29 -13.31
CA LEU A 172 -12.36 -1.54 -13.25
C LEU A 172 -13.13 -0.23 -13.14
N GLN A 173 -12.73 0.65 -12.22
CA GLN A 173 -13.47 1.87 -11.92
C GLN A 173 -13.59 2.79 -13.15
N LEU A 174 -12.50 2.94 -13.91
CA LEU A 174 -12.48 3.79 -15.09
C LEU A 174 -13.42 3.31 -16.21
N LEU A 175 -13.91 2.07 -16.18
CA LEU A 175 -14.91 1.60 -17.16
C LEU A 175 -16.27 2.29 -16.96
N PHE A 176 -16.55 2.80 -15.76
CA PHE A 176 -17.81 3.47 -15.44
C PHE A 176 -17.87 4.89 -16.00
N GLU A 177 -19.06 5.49 -15.99
CA GLU A 177 -19.29 6.81 -16.57
C GLU A 177 -18.63 7.94 -15.78
N ARG A 178 -18.61 7.85 -14.45
CA ARG A 178 -18.13 8.94 -13.58
C ARG A 178 -17.65 8.43 -12.24
N SER A 179 -16.82 9.21 -11.55
CA SER A 179 -16.50 9.02 -10.14
C SER A 179 -16.72 10.27 -9.31
N GLU A 180 -17.16 10.08 -8.07
CA GLU A 180 -17.14 11.12 -7.03
C GLU A 180 -15.71 11.49 -6.62
N GLU A 181 -14.72 10.64 -6.89
CA GLU A 181 -13.31 10.92 -6.64
C GLU A 181 -12.76 11.93 -7.68
N GLY A 182 -12.72 13.20 -7.29
CA GLY A 182 -12.29 14.29 -8.17
C GLY A 182 -13.36 14.74 -9.17
N ASP A 183 -14.59 14.22 -9.04
CA ASP A 183 -15.79 14.64 -9.78
C ASP A 183 -15.60 14.70 -11.30
N CYS A 184 -15.12 13.60 -11.89
CA CYS A 184 -14.73 13.52 -13.30
C CYS A 184 -15.32 12.30 -14.01
N ASP A 185 -15.37 12.41 -15.34
CA ASP A 185 -15.89 11.35 -16.22
C ASP A 185 -14.85 10.24 -16.42
N GLY A 186 -15.33 9.01 -16.55
CA GLY A 186 -14.53 7.84 -16.90
C GLY A 186 -14.57 7.54 -18.40
N LEU A 187 -14.30 6.28 -18.76
CA LEU A 187 -14.34 5.80 -20.14
C LEU A 187 -15.79 5.60 -20.65
N GLY A 188 -16.78 5.53 -19.74
CA GLY A 188 -18.20 5.45 -20.11
C GLY A 188 -18.59 4.18 -20.86
N VAL A 189 -17.95 3.05 -20.53
CA VAL A 189 -18.26 1.72 -21.11
C VAL A 189 -19.40 1.03 -20.35
N ILE A 190 -19.46 1.26 -19.03
CA ILE A 190 -20.44 0.66 -18.12
C ILE A 190 -21.26 1.80 -17.49
N PRO A 191 -22.61 1.73 -17.52
CA PRO A 191 -23.45 2.71 -16.83
C PRO A 191 -23.20 2.74 -15.32
N GLY A 192 -23.16 3.94 -14.75
CA GLY A 192 -23.13 4.14 -13.30
C GLY A 192 -21.96 4.98 -12.79
N VAL A 193 -22.02 5.25 -11.49
CA VAL A 193 -21.11 6.16 -10.78
C VAL A 193 -20.30 5.38 -9.75
N VAL A 194 -18.99 5.62 -9.74
CA VAL A 194 -18.08 5.12 -8.71
C VAL A 194 -18.11 6.08 -7.52
N GLY A 195 -18.87 5.73 -6.49
CA GLY A 195 -19.09 6.55 -5.30
C GLY A 195 -18.23 6.15 -4.09
N ARG A 196 -18.12 7.01 -3.08
CA ARG A 196 -17.36 6.71 -1.85
C ARG A 196 -18.14 5.76 -0.93
N PHE A 197 -17.45 4.91 -0.17
CA PHE A 197 -18.08 4.24 0.98
C PHE A 197 -18.50 5.27 2.04
N ASP A 198 -19.67 5.04 2.66
CA ASP A 198 -20.19 5.92 3.69
C ASP A 198 -19.65 5.53 5.08
N SER A 199 -18.63 6.26 5.54
CA SER A 199 -18.04 6.06 6.86
C SER A 199 -18.96 6.48 8.01
N SER A 200 -20.04 7.24 7.76
CA SER A 200 -21.00 7.64 8.81
C SER A 200 -21.79 6.46 9.37
N THR A 201 -21.82 5.34 8.63
CA THR A 201 -22.41 4.06 9.05
C THR A 201 -21.55 3.27 10.04
N GLY A 202 -20.37 3.80 10.41
CA GLY A 202 -19.43 3.16 11.32
C GLY A 202 -18.36 2.29 10.64
N LEU A 203 -18.42 2.15 9.31
CA LEU A 203 -17.41 1.47 8.50
C LEU A 203 -16.09 2.24 8.49
N CYS A 204 -14.98 1.51 8.48
CA CYS A 204 -13.66 2.08 8.24
C CYS A 204 -13.47 2.32 6.74
N VAL A 205 -13.13 3.55 6.33
CA VAL A 205 -12.90 3.89 4.92
C VAL A 205 -11.54 4.55 4.81
N PRO A 206 -10.59 4.00 4.03
CA PRO A 206 -10.74 2.98 2.98
C PRO A 206 -11.07 1.55 3.48
N HIS A 207 -11.74 0.79 2.61
CA HIS A 207 -11.89 -0.66 2.73
C HIS A 207 -10.52 -1.31 2.43
N ILE A 208 -9.81 -1.71 3.47
CA ILE A 208 -8.48 -2.35 3.41
C ILE A 208 -8.55 -3.74 4.04
N GLY A 209 -8.41 -4.78 3.22
CA GLY A 209 -8.29 -6.14 3.71
C GLY A 209 -8.80 -7.20 2.76
N TRP A 210 -9.11 -8.36 3.32
CA TRP A 210 -9.45 -9.56 2.58
C TRP A 210 -10.94 -9.82 2.69
N ASN A 211 -11.67 -9.78 1.57
CA ASN A 211 -13.13 -9.93 1.55
C ASN A 211 -13.54 -11.05 0.58
N GLY A 212 -14.73 -11.59 0.79
CA GLY A 212 -15.31 -12.67 0.00
C GLY A 212 -15.96 -12.19 -1.29
N LEU A 213 -15.86 -13.03 -2.34
CA LEU A 213 -16.62 -12.86 -3.57
C LEU A 213 -17.94 -13.62 -3.53
N GLN A 214 -19.01 -12.99 -4.03
CA GLN A 214 -20.33 -13.57 -4.25
C GLN A 214 -20.62 -13.54 -5.74
N LEU A 215 -20.62 -14.71 -6.40
CA LEU A 215 -20.86 -14.81 -7.84
C LEU A 215 -22.33 -14.50 -8.17
N GLN A 216 -22.53 -13.63 -9.16
CA GLN A 216 -23.87 -13.26 -9.65
C GLN A 216 -24.20 -13.94 -10.99
N GLN A 217 -23.20 -14.42 -11.71
CA GLN A 217 -23.37 -15.15 -12.96
C GLN A 217 -22.83 -16.59 -12.83
N PRO A 218 -23.58 -17.62 -13.25
CA PRO A 218 -23.09 -18.98 -13.27
C PRO A 218 -21.96 -19.14 -14.31
N SER A 219 -20.94 -19.95 -13.99
CA SER A 219 -19.92 -20.41 -14.95
C SER A 219 -19.12 -19.29 -15.66
N ALA A 220 -18.36 -18.52 -14.88
CA ALA A 220 -17.32 -17.64 -15.41
C ALA A 220 -15.93 -18.22 -15.17
N SER A 221 -15.27 -18.68 -16.23
CA SER A 221 -13.94 -19.34 -16.19
C SER A 221 -12.89 -18.60 -15.37
N LEU A 222 -12.89 -17.26 -15.40
CA LEU A 222 -11.88 -16.43 -14.72
C LEU A 222 -11.91 -16.57 -13.19
N ILE A 223 -13.10 -16.65 -12.59
CA ILE A 223 -13.29 -16.66 -11.12
C ILE A 223 -14.05 -17.90 -10.62
N GLU A 224 -14.12 -18.94 -11.45
CA GLU A 224 -14.71 -20.22 -11.10
C GLU A 224 -13.94 -20.89 -9.93
N GLY A 225 -14.64 -21.39 -8.92
CA GLY A 225 -13.98 -21.93 -7.71
C GLY A 225 -13.36 -20.90 -6.77
N VAL A 226 -13.48 -19.59 -7.11
CA VAL A 226 -13.08 -18.47 -6.23
C VAL A 226 -14.26 -17.96 -5.39
N ASN A 227 -15.47 -18.49 -5.59
CA ASN A 227 -16.65 -18.11 -4.80
C ASN A 227 -16.39 -18.34 -3.30
N GLY A 228 -16.64 -17.31 -2.48
CA GLY A 228 -16.35 -17.36 -1.05
C GLY A 228 -14.85 -17.40 -0.70
N ARG A 229 -13.91 -17.26 -1.65
CA ARG A 229 -12.49 -17.12 -1.31
C ARG A 229 -12.18 -15.67 -0.95
N HIS A 230 -11.21 -15.50 -0.06
CA HIS A 230 -10.67 -14.20 0.33
C HIS A 230 -9.77 -13.62 -0.77
N VAL A 231 -10.08 -12.43 -1.25
CA VAL A 231 -9.23 -11.63 -2.15
C VAL A 231 -8.99 -10.23 -1.56
N TYR A 232 -7.90 -9.59 -1.95
CA TYR A 232 -7.43 -8.36 -1.32
C TYR A 232 -8.00 -7.09 -1.96
N PHE A 233 -8.69 -6.29 -1.16
CA PHE A 233 -9.27 -5.00 -1.51
C PHE A 233 -8.55 -3.85 -0.78
N VAL A 234 -8.36 -2.74 -1.48
CA VAL A 234 -7.71 -1.52 -0.94
C VAL A 234 -8.25 -0.27 -1.65
N HIS A 235 -9.44 0.21 -1.24
CA HIS A 235 -10.11 1.31 -1.95
C HIS A 235 -11.10 2.09 -1.05
N SER A 236 -11.28 3.38 -1.35
CA SER A 236 -12.33 4.21 -0.72
C SER A 236 -13.60 4.32 -1.55
N TYR A 237 -13.49 4.07 -2.86
CA TYR A 237 -14.54 4.27 -3.85
C TYR A 237 -14.91 2.94 -4.51
N ARG A 238 -16.19 2.79 -4.87
CA ARG A 238 -16.76 1.52 -5.36
C ARG A 238 -17.82 1.76 -6.43
N ALA A 239 -18.07 0.77 -7.28
CA ALA A 239 -19.25 0.76 -8.14
C ALA A 239 -20.38 -0.05 -7.48
N THR A 240 -21.63 0.36 -7.65
CA THR A 240 -22.80 -0.32 -7.06
C THR A 240 -23.61 -1.03 -8.17
N PRO A 241 -24.11 -2.26 -7.93
CA PRO A 241 -24.99 -2.94 -8.87
C PRO A 241 -26.28 -2.13 -9.11
N THR A 242 -26.67 -1.98 -10.37
CA THR A 242 -27.92 -1.34 -10.79
C THR A 242 -28.58 -2.15 -11.91
N GLU A 243 -29.85 -1.88 -12.21
CA GLU A 243 -30.52 -2.51 -13.35
C GLU A 243 -29.85 -2.20 -14.70
N GLU A 244 -29.21 -1.04 -14.83
CA GLU A 244 -28.54 -0.59 -16.06
C GLU A 244 -27.19 -1.29 -16.29
N ASN A 245 -26.53 -1.76 -15.23
CA ASN A 245 -25.25 -2.44 -15.32
C ASN A 245 -25.30 -3.94 -14.98
N LYS A 246 -26.47 -4.51 -14.68
CA LYS A 246 -26.64 -5.91 -14.26
C LYS A 246 -25.98 -6.94 -15.20
N ASP A 247 -26.00 -6.70 -16.50
CA ASP A 247 -25.42 -7.60 -17.50
C ASP A 247 -23.89 -7.68 -17.40
N TRP A 248 -23.27 -6.66 -16.80
CA TRP A 248 -21.84 -6.63 -16.52
C TRP A 248 -21.48 -7.28 -15.18
N VAL A 249 -22.40 -7.32 -14.21
CA VAL A 249 -22.06 -7.71 -12.83
C VAL A 249 -21.72 -9.21 -12.79
N LEU A 250 -20.43 -9.50 -12.60
CA LEU A 250 -19.92 -10.87 -12.52
C LEU A 250 -19.88 -11.35 -11.06
N ALA A 251 -19.39 -10.51 -10.15
CA ALA A 251 -19.36 -10.77 -8.73
C ALA A 251 -19.59 -9.50 -7.91
N THR A 252 -20.18 -9.69 -6.74
CA THR A 252 -20.31 -8.66 -5.71
C THR A 252 -19.55 -9.06 -4.45
N SER A 253 -19.33 -8.09 -3.57
CA SER A 253 -18.84 -8.28 -2.20
C SER A 253 -19.64 -7.37 -1.27
N ASN A 254 -19.74 -7.75 -0.01
CA ASN A 254 -20.42 -6.93 1.00
C ASN A 254 -19.41 -6.23 1.90
N TYR A 255 -19.55 -4.92 2.05
CA TYR A 255 -18.83 -4.13 3.05
C TYR A 255 -19.77 -3.09 3.65
N GLY A 256 -20.73 -3.56 4.45
CA GLY A 256 -21.88 -2.78 4.94
C GLY A 256 -22.92 -2.45 3.87
N VAL A 257 -22.49 -2.37 2.61
CA VAL A 257 -23.31 -2.33 1.40
C VAL A 257 -22.72 -3.30 0.37
N ASP A 258 -23.57 -3.79 -0.53
CA ASP A 258 -23.11 -4.56 -1.68
C ASP A 258 -22.46 -3.64 -2.72
N PHE A 259 -21.31 -4.07 -3.22
CA PHE A 259 -20.59 -3.39 -4.29
C PHE A 259 -20.10 -4.38 -5.34
N ILE A 260 -19.88 -3.89 -6.56
CA ILE A 260 -19.35 -4.67 -7.68
C ILE A 260 -17.87 -4.96 -7.40
N SER A 261 -17.55 -6.24 -7.21
CA SER A 261 -16.17 -6.71 -7.00
C SER A 261 -15.54 -7.25 -8.29
N ALA A 262 -16.35 -7.69 -9.26
CA ALA A 262 -15.90 -8.02 -10.60
C ALA A 262 -17.00 -7.75 -11.65
N VAL A 263 -16.57 -7.35 -12.85
CA VAL A 263 -17.43 -7.22 -14.03
C VAL A 263 -16.95 -8.11 -15.16
N ARG A 264 -17.89 -8.51 -16.03
CA ARG A 264 -17.61 -9.23 -17.26
C ARG A 264 -18.63 -8.89 -18.34
N LYS A 265 -18.15 -8.70 -19.56
CA LYS A 265 -18.95 -8.82 -20.78
C LYS A 265 -18.09 -9.48 -21.85
N SER A 266 -18.47 -10.70 -22.24
CA SER A 266 -17.70 -11.53 -23.18
C SER A 266 -16.21 -11.67 -22.75
N ASN A 267 -15.25 -11.13 -23.52
CA ASN A 267 -13.80 -11.20 -23.26
C ASN A 267 -13.26 -10.05 -22.39
N VAL A 268 -14.13 -9.11 -22.01
CA VAL A 268 -13.79 -7.97 -21.16
C VAL A 268 -14.07 -8.35 -19.72
N TYR A 269 -13.01 -8.41 -18.92
CA TYR A 269 -13.07 -8.64 -17.48
C TYR A 269 -12.49 -7.44 -16.75
N ALA A 270 -13.03 -7.14 -15.57
CA ALA A 270 -12.33 -6.28 -14.62
C ALA A 270 -12.66 -6.67 -13.19
N VAL A 271 -11.73 -6.41 -12.28
CA VAL A 271 -11.84 -6.76 -10.85
C VAL A 271 -11.48 -5.55 -9.99
N GLN A 272 -12.21 -5.35 -8.89
CA GLN A 272 -11.96 -4.25 -7.94
C GLN A 272 -10.82 -4.61 -6.96
N PHE A 273 -10.67 -5.89 -6.64
CA PHE A 273 -9.56 -6.40 -5.84
C PHE A 273 -8.27 -6.48 -6.68
N HIS A 274 -7.14 -6.65 -6.00
CA HIS A 274 -5.82 -6.81 -6.63
C HIS A 274 -5.45 -8.30 -6.68
N PRO A 275 -5.63 -9.00 -7.80
CA PRO A 275 -5.26 -10.42 -7.90
C PRO A 275 -3.75 -10.64 -7.66
N GLU A 276 -2.89 -9.72 -8.10
CA GLU A 276 -1.45 -9.74 -7.84
C GLU A 276 -1.07 -9.55 -6.36
N LYS A 277 -2.05 -9.19 -5.51
CA LYS A 277 -1.92 -9.06 -4.05
C LYS A 277 -2.82 -10.02 -3.28
N SER A 278 -3.52 -10.92 -3.97
CA SER A 278 -4.45 -11.86 -3.37
C SER A 278 -3.84 -13.25 -3.17
N GLY A 279 -2.51 -13.33 -3.05
CA GLY A 279 -1.78 -14.58 -2.91
C GLY A 279 -2.03 -15.54 -4.07
N VAL A 280 -2.05 -16.84 -3.77
CA VAL A 280 -2.21 -17.89 -4.79
C VAL A 280 -3.57 -17.83 -5.50
N VAL A 281 -4.64 -17.47 -4.77
CA VAL A 281 -5.98 -17.32 -5.36
C VAL A 281 -5.97 -16.27 -6.47
N GLY A 282 -5.32 -15.13 -6.22
CA GLY A 282 -5.20 -14.09 -7.24
C GLY A 282 -4.26 -14.43 -8.38
N LEU A 283 -3.15 -15.14 -8.11
CA LEU A 283 -2.29 -15.66 -9.17
C LEU A 283 -3.04 -16.62 -10.09
N ASP A 284 -3.94 -17.45 -9.55
CA ASP A 284 -4.76 -18.36 -10.36
C ASP A 284 -5.77 -17.61 -11.24
N ILE A 285 -6.34 -16.50 -10.74
CA ILE A 285 -7.19 -15.60 -11.55
C ILE A 285 -6.38 -15.03 -12.73
N ILE A 286 -5.17 -14.53 -12.49
CA ILE A 286 -4.31 -14.01 -13.58
C ILE A 286 -3.98 -15.13 -14.56
N ARG A 287 -3.59 -16.32 -14.07
CA ARG A 287 -3.30 -17.50 -14.91
C ARG A 287 -4.46 -17.85 -15.85
N ARG A 288 -5.70 -17.82 -15.35
CA ARG A 288 -6.90 -18.11 -16.14
C ARG A 288 -7.19 -17.05 -17.19
N PHE A 289 -6.99 -15.77 -16.88
CA PHE A 289 -7.11 -14.70 -17.87
C PHE A 289 -6.07 -14.86 -18.98
N LEU A 290 -4.82 -15.15 -18.60
CA LEU A 290 -3.75 -15.33 -19.55
C LEU A 290 -3.97 -16.57 -20.42
N GLY A 291 -4.50 -17.67 -19.87
CA GLY A 291 -4.75 -18.92 -20.57
C GLY A 291 -3.47 -19.64 -21.02
N GLY A 292 -3.52 -20.93 -21.32
CA GLY A 292 -2.47 -21.63 -22.09
C GLY A 292 -1.06 -21.73 -21.48
N SER A 293 -0.81 -21.32 -20.23
CA SER A 293 0.51 -21.51 -19.62
C SER A 293 0.72 -22.94 -19.14
N HIS A 294 1.78 -23.56 -19.64
CA HIS A 294 2.27 -24.87 -19.20
C HIS A 294 3.54 -24.77 -18.34
N SER A 295 3.86 -23.58 -17.83
CA SER A 295 5.03 -23.41 -16.97
C SER A 295 4.84 -24.20 -15.67
N LYS A 296 5.94 -24.72 -15.11
CA LYS A 296 5.90 -25.41 -13.80
C LYS A 296 5.28 -24.51 -12.72
N ALA A 297 5.61 -23.22 -12.75
CA ALA A 297 5.05 -22.24 -11.82
C ALA A 297 3.53 -22.08 -11.97
N ALA A 298 2.99 -22.07 -13.20
CA ALA A 298 1.56 -22.01 -13.43
C ALA A 298 0.84 -23.28 -12.91
N GLN A 299 1.45 -24.45 -13.09
CA GLN A 299 0.93 -25.72 -12.53
C GLN A 299 0.98 -25.74 -11.00
N ASP A 300 2.06 -25.23 -10.41
CA ASP A 300 2.19 -25.11 -8.95
C ASP A 300 1.15 -24.14 -8.37
N VAL A 301 0.89 -23.00 -9.04
CA VAL A 301 -0.18 -22.05 -8.66
C VAL A 301 -1.54 -22.73 -8.71
N GLU A 302 -1.85 -23.44 -9.80
CA GLU A 302 -3.12 -24.16 -9.94
C GLU A 302 -3.30 -25.22 -8.85
N ARG A 303 -2.27 -26.03 -8.57
CA ARG A 303 -2.31 -27.02 -7.48
C ARG A 303 -2.56 -26.35 -6.13
N LEU A 304 -1.77 -25.33 -5.79
CA LEU A 304 -1.86 -24.63 -4.51
C LEU A 304 -3.22 -23.93 -4.34
N ALA A 305 -3.77 -23.32 -5.41
CA ALA A 305 -5.10 -22.70 -5.36
C ALA A 305 -6.22 -23.72 -5.10
N ASN A 306 -6.08 -24.94 -5.63
CA ASN A 306 -7.03 -26.03 -5.38
C ASN A 306 -6.89 -26.60 -3.96
N ASP A 307 -5.68 -26.59 -3.39
CA ASP A 307 -5.40 -27.07 -2.04
C ASP A 307 -5.85 -26.09 -0.94
N CYS A 308 -6.06 -24.81 -1.28
CA CYS A 308 -6.48 -23.80 -0.31
C CYS A 308 -7.77 -24.21 0.42
N VAL A 309 -7.89 -23.86 1.71
CA VAL A 309 -9.09 -24.16 2.52
C VAL A 309 -10.36 -23.56 1.92
N ASN A 310 -11.32 -24.43 1.57
CA ASN A 310 -12.59 -24.04 0.98
C ASN A 310 -13.64 -23.67 2.04
N LYS A 311 -13.34 -22.63 2.84
CA LYS A 311 -14.29 -22.01 3.76
C LYS A 311 -14.81 -20.71 3.12
N PRO A 312 -16.12 -20.59 2.84
CA PRO A 312 -16.68 -19.35 2.33
C PRO A 312 -16.46 -18.19 3.31
N ALA A 313 -15.89 -17.10 2.80
CA ALA A 313 -15.73 -15.84 3.50
C ALA A 313 -17.10 -15.25 3.81
N THR A 314 -17.33 -14.92 5.07
CA THR A 314 -18.61 -14.40 5.55
C THR A 314 -18.57 -12.90 5.88
N ALA A 315 -17.37 -12.33 6.01
CA ALA A 315 -17.13 -10.93 6.32
C ALA A 315 -15.72 -10.52 5.86
N LEU A 316 -15.38 -9.23 6.05
CA LEU A 316 -14.00 -8.76 5.95
C LEU A 316 -13.14 -9.44 7.03
N ALA A 317 -12.11 -10.16 6.62
CA ALA A 317 -11.18 -10.83 7.53
C ALA A 317 -10.33 -9.82 8.33
N LYS A 318 -10.12 -10.11 9.61
CA LYS A 318 -9.07 -9.46 10.41
C LYS A 318 -7.71 -9.86 9.86
N ARG A 319 -6.81 -8.87 9.74
CA ARG A 319 -5.48 -9.08 9.17
C ARG A 319 -4.43 -9.37 10.23
N VAL A 320 -3.59 -10.37 9.94
CA VAL A 320 -2.34 -10.63 10.67
C VAL A 320 -1.17 -10.10 9.84
N ILE A 321 -0.53 -9.04 10.33
CA ILE A 321 0.58 -8.36 9.65
C ILE A 321 1.91 -8.83 10.26
N ALA A 322 2.83 -9.24 9.40
CA ALA A 322 4.18 -9.59 9.82
C ALA A 322 5.13 -8.41 9.55
N CYS A 323 5.90 -8.02 10.56
CA CYS A 323 6.80 -6.88 10.47
C CYS A 323 8.27 -7.31 10.59
N LEU A 324 9.16 -6.59 9.90
CA LEU A 324 10.60 -6.72 10.05
C LEU A 324 11.30 -5.36 10.07
N ASP A 325 12.22 -5.22 11.03
CA ASP A 325 13.15 -4.10 11.09
C ASP A 325 14.31 -4.34 10.12
N VAL A 326 14.57 -3.39 9.23
CA VAL A 326 15.68 -3.43 8.29
C VAL A 326 16.75 -2.43 8.73
N ARG A 327 17.96 -2.93 9.02
CA ARG A 327 19.11 -2.14 9.50
C ARG A 327 20.35 -2.42 8.67
N SER A 328 21.32 -1.50 8.69
CA SER A 328 22.67 -1.73 8.19
C SER A 328 23.54 -2.18 9.35
N ASN A 329 24.26 -3.27 9.19
CA ASN A 329 25.30 -3.69 10.14
C ASN A 329 26.61 -2.90 9.92
N ASP A 330 27.63 -3.18 10.74
CA ASP A 330 28.95 -2.53 10.68
C ASP A 330 29.70 -2.73 9.35
N THR A 331 29.34 -3.76 8.57
CA THR A 331 29.89 -4.04 7.24
C THR A 331 29.09 -3.41 6.11
N GLY A 332 27.98 -2.73 6.41
CA GLY A 332 27.08 -2.08 5.45
C GLY A 332 26.00 -3.00 4.88
N ASP A 333 25.88 -4.24 5.36
CA ASP A 333 24.85 -5.19 4.95
C ASP A 333 23.49 -4.86 5.55
N LEU A 334 22.45 -5.06 4.76
CA LEU A 334 21.09 -5.03 5.26
C LEU A 334 20.75 -6.31 6.04
N VAL A 335 20.46 -6.15 7.33
CA VAL A 335 20.12 -7.23 8.25
C VAL A 335 18.78 -6.96 8.92
N VAL A 336 18.15 -8.05 9.38
CA VAL A 336 16.98 -7.97 10.24
C VAL A 336 17.42 -8.07 11.69
N THR A 337 17.06 -7.09 12.51
CA THR A 337 17.35 -7.17 13.95
C THR A 337 16.26 -7.91 14.70
N LYS A 338 16.66 -8.69 15.71
CA LYS A 338 15.74 -9.22 16.71
C LYS A 338 15.15 -8.02 17.46
N GLY A 339 13.83 -7.98 17.64
CA GLY A 339 13.09 -6.86 18.22
C GLY A 339 13.35 -6.58 19.71
N ASP A 340 14.57 -6.80 20.20
CA ASP A 340 15.02 -6.48 21.55
C ASP A 340 16.43 -5.89 21.47
N GLN A 341 16.60 -4.69 22.03
CA GLN A 341 17.83 -3.92 22.30
C GLN A 341 19.10 -4.12 21.42
N TYR A 342 19.52 -2.99 20.85
CA TYR A 342 20.90 -2.57 20.49
C TYR A 342 22.07 -3.48 20.92
N ASP A 343 22.40 -4.53 20.17
CA ASP A 343 23.78 -4.93 19.79
C ASP A 343 23.70 -6.23 18.98
N VAL A 344 24.03 -6.20 17.68
CA VAL A 344 24.29 -7.43 16.92
C VAL A 344 25.60 -7.25 16.15
N ARG A 345 26.71 -7.55 16.84
CA ARG A 345 28.06 -7.59 16.25
C ARG A 345 28.27 -8.96 15.62
N GLU A 346 28.33 -9.03 14.30
CA GLU A 346 28.91 -10.18 13.59
C GLU A 346 30.23 -9.73 12.93
N GLN A 347 31.33 -10.37 13.31
CA GLN A 347 32.66 -10.13 12.74
C GLN A 347 32.85 -10.95 11.46
N SER A 348 33.11 -10.29 10.32
CA SER A 348 33.99 -10.85 9.28
C SER A 348 34.50 -9.77 8.32
N SER A 349 35.77 -9.87 7.95
CA SER A 349 36.52 -8.89 7.15
C SER A 349 36.72 -9.37 5.71
N ALA A 350 35.90 -8.87 4.78
CA ALA A 350 36.20 -8.81 3.34
C ALA A 350 35.31 -7.75 2.67
N ARG A 351 35.92 -6.83 1.90
CA ARG A 351 35.21 -5.85 1.07
C ARG A 351 34.70 -6.52 -0.21
N GLU A 352 33.47 -7.03 -0.14
CA GLU A 352 32.41 -7.12 -1.16
C GLU A 352 31.44 -8.22 -0.72
N VAL A 353 30.15 -7.86 -0.54
CA VAL A 353 28.90 -8.63 -0.76
C VAL A 353 27.82 -8.04 0.15
N ARG A 354 26.75 -7.49 -0.45
CA ARG A 354 25.53 -7.01 0.23
C ARG A 354 24.64 -8.21 0.58
N ASN A 355 24.46 -8.57 1.85
CA ASN A 355 23.56 -9.69 2.20
C ASN A 355 22.06 -9.30 2.20
N LEU A 356 21.53 -9.03 1.01
CA LEU A 356 20.11 -8.71 0.76
C LEU A 356 19.17 -9.93 0.92
N GLY A 357 19.71 -11.13 1.11
CA GLY A 357 18.92 -12.36 1.24
C GLY A 357 18.12 -12.42 2.53
N LYS A 358 18.65 -11.92 3.66
CA LYS A 358 18.00 -12.08 4.97
C LYS A 358 16.61 -11.41 5.06
N PRO A 359 16.41 -10.13 4.69
CA PRO A 359 15.07 -9.51 4.73
C PRO A 359 14.11 -10.12 3.70
N VAL A 360 14.61 -10.40 2.50
CA VAL A 360 13.82 -10.93 1.37
C VAL A 360 13.34 -12.36 1.64
N GLU A 361 14.23 -13.24 2.11
CA GLU A 361 13.89 -14.61 2.50
C GLU A 361 12.92 -14.64 3.68
N LEU A 362 13.10 -13.75 4.66
CA LEU A 362 12.20 -13.63 5.80
C LEU A 362 10.80 -13.19 5.38
N ALA A 363 10.68 -12.18 4.51
CA ALA A 363 9.40 -11.76 3.94
C ALA A 363 8.74 -12.89 3.13
N GLY A 364 9.52 -13.61 2.32
CA GLY A 364 9.06 -14.80 1.59
C GLY A 364 8.56 -15.91 2.52
N ARG A 365 9.21 -16.10 3.67
CA ARG A 365 8.74 -17.03 4.72
C ARG A 365 7.43 -16.56 5.33
N TYR A 366 7.31 -15.31 5.74
CA TYR A 366 6.07 -14.76 6.31
C TYR A 366 4.88 -14.95 5.36
N PHE A 367 5.08 -14.68 4.07
CA PHE A 367 4.06 -14.93 3.04
C PHE A 367 3.62 -16.40 3.01
N LYS A 368 4.57 -17.34 2.97
CA LYS A 368 4.31 -18.79 2.96
C LYS A 368 3.64 -19.29 4.25
N GLU A 369 3.95 -18.68 5.38
CA GLU A 369 3.33 -18.96 6.68
C GLU A 369 1.94 -18.32 6.82
N GLY A 370 1.50 -17.54 5.83
CA GLY A 370 0.15 -17.00 5.76
C GLY A 370 -0.01 -15.55 6.19
N ALA A 371 1.06 -14.75 6.27
CA ALA A 371 0.94 -13.31 6.52
C ALA A 371 -0.04 -12.66 5.53
N ASP A 372 -0.89 -11.76 6.01
CA ASP A 372 -1.84 -11.03 5.18
C ASP A 372 -1.23 -9.79 4.53
N GLU A 373 -0.11 -9.33 5.09
CA GLU A 373 0.66 -8.16 4.70
C GLU A 373 2.06 -8.28 5.34
N VAL A 374 3.07 -7.74 4.66
CA VAL A 374 4.45 -7.66 5.18
C VAL A 374 4.88 -6.20 5.29
N THR A 375 5.28 -5.79 6.49
CA THR A 375 5.76 -4.43 6.78
C THR A 375 7.28 -4.41 6.98
N PHE A 376 7.95 -3.48 6.30
CA PHE A 376 9.38 -3.21 6.44
C PHE A 376 9.56 -1.88 7.18
N LEU A 377 10.17 -1.91 8.36
CA LEU A 377 10.60 -0.70 9.06
C LEU A 377 12.05 -0.41 8.71
N ASN A 378 12.24 0.55 7.82
CA ASN A 378 13.52 1.05 7.36
C ASN A 378 14.14 1.97 8.44
N ILE A 379 14.97 1.39 9.31
CA ILE A 379 15.59 2.10 10.44
C ILE A 379 16.97 2.65 10.05
N THR A 380 17.46 2.32 8.86
CA THR A 380 18.68 2.90 8.30
C THR A 380 18.43 4.33 7.83
N GLY A 381 19.26 5.24 8.33
CA GLY A 381 19.34 6.60 7.79
C GLY A 381 20.06 6.59 6.44
N PHE A 382 19.43 6.08 5.37
CA PHE A 382 20.02 6.08 4.02
C PHE A 382 20.01 7.45 3.33
N ARG A 383 20.01 8.55 4.10
CA ARG A 383 20.08 9.91 3.56
C ARG A 383 21.43 10.22 2.91
N ASP A 384 22.43 9.37 3.16
CA ASP A 384 23.76 9.45 2.56
C ASP A 384 23.81 8.89 1.12
N PHE A 385 22.73 8.25 0.64
CA PHE A 385 22.64 7.70 -0.72
C PHE A 385 21.71 8.53 -1.61
N PRO A 386 22.02 8.68 -2.91
CA PRO A 386 21.03 9.10 -3.89
C PRO A 386 19.80 8.20 -3.85
N LEU A 387 18.61 8.76 -4.10
CA LEU A 387 17.33 8.05 -3.95
C LEU A 387 17.31 6.69 -4.68
N GLY A 388 17.74 6.65 -5.94
CA GLY A 388 17.73 5.43 -6.76
C GLY A 388 18.71 4.35 -6.29
N ASP A 389 19.68 4.70 -5.44
CA ASP A 389 20.69 3.77 -4.92
C ASP A 389 20.37 3.27 -3.51
N MET A 390 19.21 3.65 -2.96
CA MET A 390 18.79 3.24 -1.63
C MET A 390 18.63 1.72 -1.55
N PRO A 391 19.38 1.02 -0.68
CA PRO A 391 19.32 -0.44 -0.58
C PRO A 391 17.92 -1.01 -0.27
N MET A 392 17.07 -0.23 0.41
CA MET A 392 15.70 -0.63 0.73
C MET A 392 14.83 -0.79 -0.53
N LEU A 393 15.10 -0.03 -1.60
CA LEU A 393 14.41 -0.18 -2.89
C LEU A 393 14.69 -1.57 -3.48
N GLU A 394 15.94 -2.01 -3.44
CA GLU A 394 16.34 -3.33 -3.93
C GLU A 394 15.70 -4.46 -3.09
N VAL A 395 15.58 -4.28 -1.77
CA VAL A 395 14.85 -5.24 -0.91
C VAL A 395 13.40 -5.38 -1.34
N LEU A 396 12.70 -4.28 -1.61
CA LEU A 396 11.30 -4.33 -2.09
C LEU A 396 11.22 -4.97 -3.48
N GLN A 397 12.14 -4.62 -4.37
CA GLN A 397 12.17 -5.15 -5.73
C GLN A 397 12.30 -6.67 -5.72
N ARG A 398 13.26 -7.21 -4.96
CA ARG A 398 13.48 -8.66 -4.80
C ARG A 398 12.37 -9.35 -4.01
N THR A 399 11.81 -8.68 -2.99
CA THR A 399 10.68 -9.24 -2.22
C THR A 399 9.45 -9.42 -3.12
N SER A 400 9.12 -8.40 -3.90
CA SER A 400 7.93 -8.39 -4.76
C SER A 400 7.95 -9.47 -5.86
N GLU A 401 9.10 -10.08 -6.15
CA GLU A 401 9.23 -11.17 -7.13
C GLU A 401 8.64 -12.49 -6.62
N GLN A 402 8.51 -12.65 -5.30
CA GLN A 402 8.05 -13.90 -4.67
C GLN A 402 6.94 -13.71 -3.63
N VAL A 403 6.64 -12.47 -3.23
CA VAL A 403 5.61 -12.15 -2.24
C VAL A 403 4.43 -11.45 -2.91
N PHE A 404 3.29 -12.15 -2.98
CA PHE A 404 2.05 -11.70 -3.62
C PHE A 404 0.97 -11.31 -2.60
N VAL A 405 1.39 -10.62 -1.55
CA VAL A 405 0.54 -9.91 -0.58
C VAL A 405 1.01 -8.45 -0.48
N PRO A 406 0.23 -7.55 0.14
CA PRO A 406 0.62 -6.16 0.32
C PRO A 406 1.96 -6.00 1.04
N LEU A 407 2.79 -5.08 0.55
CA LEU A 407 4.05 -4.68 1.13
C LEU A 407 3.94 -3.24 1.63
N THR A 408 4.18 -3.02 2.91
CA THR A 408 4.23 -1.68 3.52
C THR A 408 5.68 -1.33 3.85
N VAL A 409 6.12 -0.11 3.54
CA VAL A 409 7.46 0.35 3.91
C VAL A 409 7.37 1.63 4.74
N GLY A 410 7.99 1.64 5.92
CA GLY A 410 8.08 2.80 6.79
C GLY A 410 9.52 3.24 6.99
N GLY A 411 9.75 4.53 7.21
CA GLY A 411 11.08 5.08 7.50
C GLY A 411 11.78 5.70 6.30
N GLY A 412 12.15 6.98 6.44
CA GLY A 412 12.82 7.75 5.38
C GLY A 412 11.89 8.39 4.34
N ILE A 413 10.57 8.30 4.52
CA ILE A 413 9.59 8.94 3.62
C ILE A 413 9.36 10.39 4.06
N SER A 414 10.25 11.28 3.60
CA SER A 414 10.19 12.72 3.83
C SER A 414 10.96 13.45 2.74
N ASP A 415 10.81 14.76 2.67
CA ASP A 415 11.74 15.60 1.90
C ASP A 415 13.17 15.36 2.39
N PHE A 416 14.13 15.26 1.46
CA PHE A 416 15.55 15.22 1.80
C PHE A 416 16.44 15.75 0.67
N THR A 417 17.69 16.04 0.99
CA THR A 417 18.73 16.39 0.01
C THR A 417 19.86 15.39 0.17
N ASP A 418 20.30 14.79 -0.93
CA ASP A 418 21.36 13.80 -0.92
C ASP A 418 22.76 14.43 -0.78
N VAL A 419 23.78 13.57 -0.72
CA VAL A 419 25.20 13.98 -0.62
C VAL A 419 25.72 14.76 -1.83
N HIS A 420 25.01 14.71 -2.96
CA HIS A 420 25.33 15.47 -4.18
C HIS A 420 24.57 16.79 -4.26
N GLY A 421 23.77 17.13 -3.24
CA GLY A 421 22.98 18.36 -3.20
C GLY A 421 21.69 18.30 -4.02
N ARG A 422 21.27 17.12 -4.49
CA ARG A 422 19.99 16.96 -5.19
C ARG A 422 18.87 16.88 -4.16
N PHE A 423 17.90 17.76 -4.31
CA PHE A 423 16.66 17.73 -3.54
C PHE A 423 15.70 16.68 -4.09
N TYR A 424 15.07 15.94 -3.18
CA TYR A 424 13.98 15.02 -3.45
C TYR A 424 12.79 15.38 -2.56
N SER A 425 11.64 15.59 -3.18
CA SER A 425 10.37 15.76 -2.47
C SER A 425 9.87 14.43 -1.90
N CYS A 426 9.10 14.47 -0.83
CA CYS A 426 8.45 13.31 -0.23
C CYS A 426 7.60 12.53 -1.24
N LEU A 427 6.98 13.22 -2.21
CA LEU A 427 6.22 12.58 -3.28
C LEU A 427 7.14 11.79 -4.23
N GLU A 428 8.29 12.33 -4.63
CA GLU A 428 9.29 11.59 -5.43
C GLU A 428 9.81 10.36 -4.66
N VAL A 429 10.09 10.52 -3.36
CA VAL A 429 10.51 9.41 -2.50
C VAL A 429 9.45 8.31 -2.46
N ALA A 430 8.19 8.67 -2.16
CA ALA A 430 7.09 7.72 -2.12
C ALA A 430 6.88 7.04 -3.48
N SER A 431 6.94 7.81 -4.58
CA SER A 431 6.84 7.29 -5.95
C SER A 431 7.87 6.20 -6.22
N GLU A 432 9.12 6.42 -5.81
CA GLU A 432 10.20 5.45 -6.02
C GLU A 432 10.00 4.16 -5.19
N TYR A 433 9.52 4.30 -3.95
CA TYR A 433 9.15 3.15 -3.12
C TYR A 433 8.00 2.34 -3.73
N PHE A 434 6.95 3.00 -4.24
CA PHE A 434 5.86 2.33 -4.93
C PHE A 434 6.33 1.60 -6.20
N ARG A 435 7.17 2.26 -7.00
CA ARG A 435 7.77 1.68 -8.22
C ARG A 435 8.68 0.50 -7.92
N SER A 436 9.29 0.49 -6.74
CA SER A 436 10.13 -0.60 -6.26
C SER A 436 9.34 -1.78 -5.66
N GLY A 437 8.03 -1.65 -5.46
CA GLY A 437 7.15 -2.76 -5.06
C GLY A 437 6.39 -2.58 -3.75
N ALA A 438 6.55 -1.44 -3.06
CA ALA A 438 5.68 -1.11 -1.93
C ALA A 438 4.26 -0.82 -2.44
N ASP A 439 3.25 -1.20 -1.67
CA ASP A 439 1.84 -0.84 -1.92
C ASP A 439 1.39 0.30 -1.01
N LYS A 440 2.04 0.41 0.15
CA LYS A 440 1.79 1.43 1.15
C LYS A 440 3.09 1.98 1.71
N ILE A 441 3.06 3.25 2.07
CA ILE A 441 4.15 3.91 2.79
C ILE A 441 3.70 4.26 4.21
N SER A 442 4.61 4.18 5.17
CA SER A 442 4.37 4.57 6.56
C SER A 442 5.16 5.82 6.92
N ILE A 443 4.43 6.85 7.37
CA ILE A 443 4.95 8.16 7.75
C ILE A 443 4.89 8.30 9.27
N GLY A 444 6.03 8.59 9.90
CA GLY A 444 6.15 8.77 11.35
C GLY A 444 6.26 10.24 11.75
N SER A 445 7.48 10.73 11.97
CA SER A 445 7.72 12.07 12.54
C SER A 445 7.11 13.22 11.73
N ASP A 446 7.12 13.12 10.40
CA ASP A 446 6.55 14.16 9.53
C ASP A 446 5.03 14.30 9.74
N ALA A 447 4.33 13.19 10.02
CA ALA A 447 2.89 13.21 10.32
C ALA A 447 2.59 13.96 11.61
N VAL A 448 3.47 13.86 12.62
CA VAL A 448 3.32 14.60 13.89
C VAL A 448 3.46 16.11 13.66
N TYR A 449 4.47 16.52 12.89
CA TYR A 449 4.66 17.95 12.59
C TYR A 449 3.52 18.51 11.73
N ALA A 450 3.05 17.75 10.74
CA ALA A 450 1.90 18.13 9.93
C ALA A 450 0.62 18.26 10.77
N ALA A 451 0.39 17.34 11.71
CA ALA A 451 -0.75 17.39 12.61
C ALA A 451 -0.69 18.58 13.59
N GLU A 452 0.47 18.87 14.18
CA GLU A 452 0.65 20.05 15.04
C GLU A 452 0.33 21.34 14.29
N GLU A 453 0.82 21.47 13.05
CA GLU A 453 0.54 22.63 12.20
C GLU A 453 -0.94 22.72 11.82
N TYR A 454 -1.56 21.60 11.47
CA TYR A 454 -2.99 21.53 11.14
C TYR A 454 -3.88 21.88 12.33
N ILE A 455 -3.60 21.35 13.52
CA ILE A 455 -4.35 21.66 14.74
C ILE A 455 -4.20 23.14 15.11
N ARG A 456 -3.00 23.70 14.95
CA ARG A 456 -2.73 25.11 15.25
C ARG A 456 -3.40 26.06 14.26
N SER A 457 -3.39 25.73 12.97
CA SER A 457 -3.88 26.62 11.90
C SER A 457 -5.35 26.41 11.53
N GLY A 458 -5.87 25.19 11.71
CA GLY A 458 -7.15 24.74 11.19
C GLY A 458 -7.19 24.57 9.67
N VAL A 459 -6.04 24.60 8.98
CA VAL A 459 -5.96 24.68 7.51
C VAL A 459 -5.14 23.53 6.93
N LYS A 460 -5.72 22.85 5.94
CA LYS A 460 -5.01 21.92 5.05
C LYS A 460 -4.15 22.73 4.06
N THR A 461 -2.84 22.58 4.15
CA THR A 461 -1.90 23.39 3.37
C THR A 461 -1.71 22.87 1.94
N GLY A 462 -2.05 21.61 1.70
CA GLY A 462 -1.71 20.86 0.48
C GLY A 462 -0.22 20.54 0.36
N LYS A 463 0.59 20.78 1.41
CA LYS A 463 2.05 20.68 1.36
C LYS A 463 2.62 19.58 2.24
N SER A 464 1.87 19.04 3.20
CA SER A 464 2.40 17.92 3.99
C SER A 464 2.56 16.68 3.12
N SER A 465 3.44 15.77 3.53
CA SER A 465 3.60 14.47 2.85
C SER A 465 2.29 13.68 2.80
N LEU A 466 1.49 13.73 3.87
CA LEU A 466 0.16 13.12 3.95
C LEU A 466 -0.74 13.62 2.82
N GLU A 467 -0.87 14.94 2.68
CA GLU A 467 -1.74 15.57 1.68
C GLU A 467 -1.25 15.30 0.25
N GLN A 468 0.05 15.48 -0.01
CA GLN A 468 0.60 15.31 -1.37
C GLN A 468 0.51 13.87 -1.85
N ILE A 469 0.85 12.91 -1.00
CA ILE A 469 0.90 11.50 -1.39
C ILE A 469 -0.51 10.92 -1.49
N SER A 470 -1.41 11.24 -0.54
CA SER A 470 -2.80 10.80 -0.61
C SER A 470 -3.55 11.41 -1.80
N TYR A 471 -3.21 12.63 -2.22
CA TYR A 471 -3.81 13.24 -3.41
C TYR A 471 -3.52 12.45 -4.69
N VAL A 472 -2.29 11.94 -4.86
CA VAL A 472 -1.88 11.20 -6.06
C VAL A 472 -2.29 9.73 -5.97
N TYR A 473 -2.00 9.08 -4.84
CA TYR A 473 -2.11 7.63 -4.68
C TYR A 473 -3.34 7.17 -3.89
N GLY A 474 -4.15 8.12 -3.40
CA GLY A 474 -5.29 7.86 -2.53
C GLY A 474 -4.88 7.64 -1.07
N ASN A 475 -5.83 7.86 -0.15
CA ASN A 475 -5.59 7.70 1.29
C ASN A 475 -5.06 6.30 1.62
N GLN A 476 -5.53 5.27 0.91
CA GLN A 476 -5.15 3.88 1.13
C GLN A 476 -3.65 3.60 0.99
N ALA A 477 -2.90 4.46 0.31
CA ALA A 477 -1.46 4.32 0.15
C ALA A 477 -0.66 4.90 1.34
N VAL A 478 -1.31 5.66 2.23
CA VAL A 478 -0.69 6.40 3.33
C VAL A 478 -1.06 5.79 4.68
N VAL A 479 -0.08 5.16 5.30
CA VAL A 479 -0.13 4.68 6.69
C VAL A 479 0.57 5.69 7.59
N VAL A 480 0.04 5.95 8.78
CA VAL A 480 0.72 6.78 9.79
C VAL A 480 1.16 5.93 10.96
N SER A 481 2.46 5.92 11.25
CA SER A 481 3.02 5.29 12.43
C SER A 481 2.94 6.25 13.61
N ILE A 482 2.13 5.90 14.61
CA ILE A 482 1.99 6.65 15.85
C ILE A 482 2.74 5.89 16.95
N ASP A 483 3.67 6.59 17.61
CA ASP A 483 4.51 6.06 18.69
C ASP A 483 4.18 6.77 20.02
N PRO A 484 3.09 6.37 20.70
CA PRO A 484 2.66 6.97 21.94
C PRO A 484 3.34 6.33 23.15
N LYS A 485 3.44 7.13 24.21
CA LYS A 485 3.81 6.70 25.56
C LYS A 485 2.72 7.08 26.55
N ARG A 486 2.34 6.17 27.44
CA ARG A 486 1.31 6.40 28.45
C ARG A 486 1.79 7.41 29.50
N VAL A 487 0.91 8.35 29.84
CA VAL A 487 1.13 9.34 30.90
C VAL A 487 -0.10 9.34 31.81
N TYR A 488 0.09 8.86 33.04
CA TYR A 488 -0.95 8.82 34.07
C TYR A 488 -1.26 10.21 34.63
N VAL A 489 -2.54 10.45 34.92
CA VAL A 489 -3.05 11.68 35.54
C VAL A 489 -4.11 11.34 36.58
N LYS A 490 -4.22 12.15 37.63
CA LYS A 490 -5.22 11.89 38.69
C LYS A 490 -6.61 12.33 38.29
N ASP A 491 -6.68 13.43 37.55
CA ASP A 491 -7.91 14.02 37.06
C ASP A 491 -7.76 14.35 35.56
N PRO A 492 -8.77 14.04 34.72
CA PRO A 492 -8.76 14.39 33.30
C PRO A 492 -8.47 15.87 32.98
N SER A 493 -8.76 16.80 33.91
CA SER A 493 -8.55 18.24 33.72
C SER A 493 -7.09 18.70 33.89
N GLU A 494 -6.18 17.82 34.34
CA GLU A 494 -4.74 18.13 34.49
C GLU A 494 -4.04 18.38 33.15
N VAL A 495 -4.61 17.89 32.05
CA VAL A 495 -4.05 18.01 30.70
C VAL A 495 -5.12 18.46 29.71
N PRO A 496 -4.74 19.20 28.64
CA PRO A 496 -5.69 19.61 27.61
C PRO A 496 -6.01 18.51 26.59
N TYR A 497 -5.40 17.32 26.74
CA TYR A 497 -5.51 16.21 25.80
C TYR A 497 -6.56 15.20 26.26
N LYS A 498 -7.10 14.45 25.30
CA LYS A 498 -8.07 13.39 25.59
C LYS A 498 -7.45 12.32 26.51
N THR A 499 -8.05 12.14 27.68
CA THR A 499 -7.73 11.06 28.60
C THR A 499 -8.72 9.89 28.47
N VAL A 500 -8.31 8.74 28.99
CA VAL A 500 -9.15 7.55 29.20
C VAL A 500 -9.04 7.07 30.63
N GLU A 501 -10.10 6.44 31.14
CA GLU A 501 -10.00 5.63 32.34
C GLU A 501 -9.26 4.34 31.98
N VAL A 502 -8.19 4.03 32.72
CA VAL A 502 -7.33 2.88 32.45
C VAL A 502 -7.83 1.64 33.19
N GLN A 503 -7.67 0.47 32.58
CA GLN A 503 -7.96 -0.81 33.24
C GLN A 503 -6.97 -1.11 34.37
N GLN A 504 -5.70 -0.73 34.16
CA GLN A 504 -4.64 -0.90 35.15
C GLN A 504 -4.24 0.46 35.73
N PRO A 505 -4.55 0.73 37.03
CA PRO A 505 -4.20 1.98 37.68
C PRO A 505 -2.70 2.27 37.64
N GLY A 506 -2.36 3.55 37.64
CA GLY A 506 -0.98 4.02 37.71
C GLY A 506 -0.29 3.68 39.03
N PRO A 507 1.04 3.87 39.11
CA PRO A 507 1.83 3.53 40.29
C PRO A 507 1.37 4.19 41.60
N ASN A 508 0.69 5.35 41.52
CA ASN A 508 0.17 6.08 42.67
C ASN A 508 -1.37 6.02 42.76
N GLY A 509 -2.00 5.06 42.08
CA GLY A 509 -3.46 4.90 42.04
C GLY A 509 -4.16 5.83 41.05
N GLU A 510 -3.44 6.45 40.12
CA GLU A 510 -4.03 7.22 39.02
C GLU A 510 -4.98 6.34 38.20
N ARG A 511 -6.22 6.79 38.00
CA ARG A 511 -7.23 6.03 37.24
C ARG A 511 -7.38 6.49 35.80
N PHE A 512 -6.67 7.55 35.42
CA PHE A 512 -6.72 8.11 34.07
C PHE A 512 -5.34 8.17 33.45
N ALA A 513 -5.30 8.08 32.13
CA ALA A 513 -4.08 8.33 31.35
C ALA A 513 -4.41 9.02 30.03
N TRP A 514 -3.43 9.71 29.48
CA TRP A 514 -3.38 10.08 28.08
C TRP A 514 -2.11 9.51 27.45
N TYR A 515 -2.04 9.55 26.12
CA TYR A 515 -0.99 8.90 25.36
C TYR A 515 -0.19 9.95 24.60
N GLN A 516 0.94 10.37 25.14
CA GLN A 516 1.76 11.42 24.57
C GLN A 516 2.57 10.88 23.39
N CYS A 517 2.51 11.55 22.24
CA CYS A 517 3.21 11.11 21.04
C CYS A 517 4.69 11.48 21.05
N THR A 518 5.46 10.71 20.28
CA THR A 518 6.89 10.93 20.09
C THR A 518 7.27 11.07 18.62
N VAL A 519 8.47 11.61 18.38
CA VAL A 519 9.10 11.68 17.06
C VAL A 519 10.54 11.16 17.14
N LYS A 520 11.21 11.07 15.99
CA LYS A 520 12.59 10.57 15.84
C LYS A 520 12.76 9.15 16.40
N GLY A 521 11.74 8.29 16.25
CA GLY A 521 11.75 6.91 16.76
C GLY A 521 11.76 6.86 18.28
N GLY A 522 10.77 7.48 18.93
CA GLY A 522 10.62 7.43 20.39
C GLY A 522 11.51 8.38 21.20
N ARG A 523 12.45 9.10 20.57
CA ARG A 523 13.51 9.85 21.28
C ARG A 523 13.11 11.25 21.71
N GLU A 524 12.08 11.83 21.12
CA GLU A 524 11.62 13.19 21.43
C GLU A 524 10.11 13.17 21.67
N MET A 525 9.69 13.57 22.86
CA MET A 525 8.27 13.75 23.22
C MET A 525 7.71 15.01 22.57
N ARG A 526 6.46 14.96 22.10
CA ARG A 526 5.76 16.11 21.52
C ARG A 526 4.56 16.51 22.37
N PRO A 527 4.16 17.81 22.38
CA PRO A 527 2.98 18.28 23.08
C PRO A 527 1.70 17.97 22.29
N ILE A 528 1.47 16.69 21.99
CA ILE A 528 0.28 16.20 21.29
C ILE A 528 -0.06 14.79 21.77
N GLY A 529 -1.34 14.52 22.02
CA GLY A 529 -1.84 13.20 22.37
C GLY A 529 -2.12 12.34 21.14
N ALA A 530 -2.11 11.02 21.30
CA ALA A 530 -2.37 10.05 20.25
C ALA A 530 -3.77 10.22 19.65
N TYR A 531 -4.75 10.59 20.48
CA TYR A 531 -6.11 10.87 20.04
C TYR A 531 -6.16 12.09 19.10
N GLU A 532 -5.53 13.20 19.49
CA GLU A 532 -5.49 14.41 18.68
C GLU A 532 -4.72 14.17 17.37
N LEU A 533 -3.58 13.47 17.46
CA LEU A 533 -2.79 13.11 16.30
C LEU A 533 -3.59 12.23 15.33
N ALA A 534 -4.23 11.17 15.81
CA ALA A 534 -5.00 10.24 14.98
C ALA A 534 -6.12 10.93 14.19
N LYS A 535 -6.84 11.86 14.83
CA LYS A 535 -7.87 12.66 14.15
C LYS A 535 -7.29 13.61 13.12
N ALA A 536 -6.21 14.31 13.47
CA ALA A 536 -5.56 15.25 12.56
C ALA A 536 -5.00 14.56 11.32
N VAL A 537 -4.33 13.41 11.46
CA VAL A 537 -3.73 12.73 10.31
C VAL A 537 -4.76 12.08 9.40
N GLN A 538 -5.89 11.61 9.95
CA GLN A 538 -7.04 11.18 9.16
C GLN A 538 -7.53 12.32 8.26
N ASP A 539 -7.73 13.51 8.85
CA ASP A 539 -8.18 14.67 8.09
C ASP A 539 -7.17 15.06 7.00
N LEU A 540 -5.87 14.93 7.28
CA LEU A 540 -4.79 15.23 6.34
C LEU A 540 -4.59 14.19 5.22
N GLY A 541 -5.36 13.09 5.23
CA GLY A 541 -5.36 12.12 4.13
C GLY A 541 -4.72 10.77 4.45
N ALA A 542 -4.41 10.47 5.72
CA ALA A 542 -4.04 9.11 6.11
C ALA A 542 -5.22 8.15 5.83
N GLY A 543 -4.91 6.95 5.32
CA GLY A 543 -5.89 5.89 5.11
C GLY A 543 -5.78 4.75 6.10
N GLU A 544 -4.75 4.71 6.94
CA GLU A 544 -4.56 3.68 7.94
C GLU A 544 -3.61 4.18 9.06
N ILE A 545 -3.84 3.75 10.29
CA ILE A 545 -2.97 4.06 11.44
C ILE A 545 -2.25 2.79 11.86
N LEU A 546 -0.92 2.82 11.86
CA LEU A 546 -0.08 1.86 12.55
C LEU A 546 0.15 2.37 13.99
N LEU A 547 -0.59 1.80 14.94
CA LEU A 547 -0.59 2.25 16.32
C LEU A 547 0.35 1.39 17.16
N ASN A 548 1.56 1.88 17.37
CA ASN A 548 2.53 1.24 18.26
C ASN A 548 2.21 1.59 19.73
N CYS A 549 2.90 0.92 20.66
CA CYS A 549 2.87 1.22 22.09
C CYS A 549 4.30 1.14 22.63
N ILE A 550 4.90 2.29 22.97
CA ILE A 550 6.29 2.33 23.47
C ILE A 550 6.45 1.50 24.74
N ASP A 551 5.45 1.55 25.63
CA ASP A 551 5.50 0.86 26.92
C ASP A 551 5.31 -0.67 26.79
N CYS A 552 4.71 -1.13 25.69
CA CYS A 552 4.41 -2.55 25.42
C CYS A 552 5.46 -3.22 24.53
N ASP A 553 6.30 -2.43 23.86
CA ASP A 553 7.22 -2.93 22.86
C ASP A 553 8.25 -3.90 23.47
N GLY A 554 8.44 -5.05 22.80
CA GLY A 554 9.31 -6.13 23.28
C GLY A 554 8.83 -6.90 24.52
N GLN A 555 7.74 -6.49 25.20
CA GLN A 555 7.34 -7.10 26.47
C GLN A 555 6.66 -8.46 26.32
N GLY A 556 5.97 -8.70 25.20
CA GLY A 556 5.25 -9.95 24.95
C GLY A 556 4.05 -10.19 25.89
N GLN A 557 3.48 -9.13 26.47
CA GLN A 557 2.41 -9.18 27.48
C GLN A 557 1.02 -8.80 26.94
N GLY A 558 0.87 -8.65 25.62
CA GLY A 558 -0.37 -8.22 24.98
C GLY A 558 -0.28 -6.81 24.44
N PHE A 559 -1.28 -6.45 23.62
CA PHE A 559 -1.43 -5.10 23.11
C PHE A 559 -2.02 -4.18 24.19
N ASP A 560 -1.80 -2.87 24.07
CA ASP A 560 -2.47 -1.89 24.93
C ASP A 560 -3.94 -1.73 24.51
N ILE A 561 -4.84 -2.47 25.16
CA ILE A 561 -6.28 -2.46 24.85
C ILE A 561 -6.88 -1.06 25.04
N ASP A 562 -6.49 -0.32 26.08
CA ASP A 562 -7.02 1.01 26.36
C ASP A 562 -6.63 2.01 25.26
N LEU A 563 -5.37 1.96 24.81
CA LEU A 563 -4.88 2.76 23.69
C LEU A 563 -5.56 2.39 22.37
N VAL A 564 -5.59 1.09 22.03
CA VAL A 564 -6.16 0.63 20.76
C VAL A 564 -7.65 0.96 20.69
N LYS A 565 -8.37 0.79 21.81
CA LYS A 565 -9.77 1.19 21.92
C LYS A 565 -9.96 2.69 21.77
N LEU A 566 -9.17 3.51 22.49
CA LEU A 566 -9.21 4.97 22.40
C LEU A 566 -9.13 5.45 20.95
N ILE A 567 -8.18 4.91 20.18
CA ILE A 567 -7.93 5.37 18.81
C ILE A 567 -8.93 4.77 17.82
N SER A 568 -9.18 3.45 17.89
CA SER A 568 -10.10 2.78 16.95
C SER A 568 -11.57 3.17 17.12
N ASP A 569 -11.97 3.70 18.28
CA ASP A 569 -13.28 4.33 18.50
C ASP A 569 -13.31 5.81 18.03
N ALA A 570 -12.15 6.46 17.88
CA ALA A 570 -12.04 7.90 17.57
C ALA A 570 -11.97 8.22 16.08
N VAL A 571 -11.49 7.29 15.26
CA VAL A 571 -11.28 7.49 13.82
C VAL A 571 -12.16 6.56 12.98
N THR A 572 -12.35 6.94 11.73
CA THR A 572 -13.08 6.18 10.70
C THR A 572 -12.13 5.58 9.65
N ILE A 573 -10.82 5.61 9.87
CA ILE A 573 -9.82 4.87 9.08
C ILE A 573 -9.38 3.61 9.84
N PRO A 574 -8.97 2.53 9.14
CA PRO A 574 -8.43 1.33 9.77
C PRO A 574 -7.30 1.62 10.77
N VAL A 575 -7.32 0.91 11.91
CA VAL A 575 -6.26 0.94 12.93
C VAL A 575 -5.63 -0.44 13.04
N ILE A 576 -4.31 -0.49 12.93
CA ILE A 576 -3.46 -1.65 13.16
C ILE A 576 -2.95 -1.58 14.60
N ALA A 577 -3.29 -2.57 15.43
CA ALA A 577 -2.69 -2.73 16.75
C ALA A 577 -1.26 -3.28 16.61
N SER A 578 -0.28 -2.64 17.24
CA SER A 578 1.14 -3.01 17.19
C SER A 578 1.78 -2.87 18.57
N SER A 579 2.95 -3.51 18.74
CA SER A 579 3.74 -3.62 19.98
C SER A 579 3.06 -4.42 21.11
N GLY A 580 3.74 -5.45 21.60
CA GLY A 580 3.34 -6.23 22.79
C GLY A 580 2.80 -7.64 22.54
N ALA A 581 2.50 -8.01 21.29
CA ALA A 581 2.09 -9.37 20.93
C ALA A 581 3.12 -10.43 21.39
N GLY A 582 2.62 -11.50 22.00
CA GLY A 582 3.41 -12.54 22.68
C GLY A 582 2.89 -13.95 22.41
N SER A 583 1.57 -14.09 22.22
CA SER A 583 0.89 -15.35 21.93
C SER A 583 -0.29 -15.14 20.97
N PRO A 584 -0.88 -16.21 20.41
CA PRO A 584 -2.13 -16.14 19.63
C PRO A 584 -3.29 -15.47 20.36
N GLU A 585 -3.39 -15.65 21.69
CA GLU A 585 -4.48 -15.12 22.51
C GLU A 585 -4.53 -13.58 22.48
N HIS A 586 -3.37 -12.92 22.45
CA HIS A 586 -3.29 -11.47 22.36
C HIS A 586 -3.93 -10.93 21.07
N PHE A 587 -3.92 -11.70 19.98
CA PHE A 587 -4.60 -11.32 18.73
C PHE A 587 -6.13 -11.44 18.88
N SER A 588 -6.62 -12.54 19.46
CA SER A 588 -8.06 -12.68 19.71
C SER A 588 -8.59 -11.63 20.68
N GLU A 589 -7.82 -11.33 21.74
CA GLU A 589 -8.16 -10.31 22.74
C GLU A 589 -8.34 -8.93 22.09
N VAL A 590 -7.34 -8.46 21.35
CA VAL A 590 -7.41 -7.13 20.73
C VAL A 590 -8.55 -7.03 19.72
N PHE A 591 -8.89 -8.10 19.00
CA PHE A 591 -10.01 -8.10 18.05
C PHE A 591 -11.38 -8.20 18.71
N HIS A 592 -11.50 -8.78 19.90
CA HIS A 592 -12.75 -8.86 20.66
C HIS A 592 -13.01 -7.57 21.46
N GLU A 593 -11.97 -7.00 22.06
CA GLU A 593 -12.09 -5.85 22.97
C GLU A 593 -12.08 -4.50 22.25
N THR A 594 -11.66 -4.47 20.97
CA THR A 594 -11.47 -3.23 20.22
C THR A 594 -11.98 -3.30 18.77
N ARG A 595 -12.00 -2.14 18.10
CA ARG A 595 -12.31 -2.03 16.67
C ARG A 595 -11.08 -2.18 15.77
N ALA A 596 -9.95 -2.69 16.28
CA ALA A 596 -8.74 -2.92 15.50
C ALA A 596 -9.06 -3.70 14.21
N SER A 597 -8.60 -3.17 13.08
CA SER A 597 -8.81 -3.77 11.75
C SER A 597 -7.72 -4.79 11.40
N ALA A 598 -6.57 -4.69 12.07
CA ALA A 598 -5.44 -5.59 11.95
C ALA A 598 -4.63 -5.62 13.24
N ALA A 599 -3.80 -6.64 13.37
CA ALA A 599 -2.82 -6.76 14.43
C ALA A 599 -1.46 -7.14 13.80
N LEU A 600 -0.41 -6.46 14.26
CA LEU A 600 0.95 -6.58 13.76
C LEU A 600 1.86 -7.16 14.83
N ALA A 601 2.70 -8.10 14.43
CA ALA A 601 3.81 -8.55 15.27
C ALA A 601 5.11 -8.70 14.48
N ALA A 602 6.23 -8.50 15.17
CA ALA A 602 7.58 -8.61 14.61
C ALA A 602 8.36 -9.75 15.28
N GLY A 603 8.79 -9.53 16.54
CA GLY A 603 9.72 -10.41 17.26
C GLY A 603 9.28 -11.87 17.33
N ILE A 604 8.04 -12.14 17.71
CA ILE A 604 7.52 -13.51 17.91
C ILE A 604 7.52 -14.33 16.60
N PHE A 605 7.26 -13.69 15.46
CA PHE A 605 7.29 -14.34 14.14
C PHE A 605 8.72 -14.50 13.63
N HIS A 606 9.58 -13.51 13.87
CA HIS A 606 10.99 -13.57 13.51
C HIS A 606 11.69 -14.72 14.25
N ARG A 607 11.45 -14.85 15.55
CA ARG A 607 12.05 -15.88 16.44
C ARG A 607 11.36 -17.24 16.36
N ARG A 608 10.26 -17.36 15.60
CA ARG A 608 9.42 -18.58 15.51
C ARG A 608 8.91 -19.07 16.86
N GLU A 609 8.69 -18.14 17.78
CA GLU A 609 8.04 -18.41 19.07
C GLU A 609 6.54 -18.69 18.85
N VAL A 610 5.96 -17.98 17.89
CA VAL A 610 4.58 -18.14 17.44
C VAL A 610 4.58 -18.24 15.92
N ASN A 611 3.87 -19.23 15.37
CA ASN A 611 3.70 -19.34 13.92
C ASN A 611 2.50 -18.51 13.47
N ILE A 612 2.59 -17.85 12.31
CA ILE A 612 1.47 -17.06 11.76
C ILE A 612 0.24 -17.94 11.53
N SER A 613 0.42 -19.18 11.06
CA SER A 613 -0.66 -20.15 10.90
C SER A 613 -1.37 -20.46 12.23
N SER A 614 -0.62 -20.62 13.33
CA SER A 614 -1.21 -20.89 14.65
C SER A 614 -2.02 -19.71 15.17
N VAL A 615 -1.61 -18.47 14.88
CA VAL A 615 -2.43 -17.28 15.19
C VAL A 615 -3.74 -17.35 14.42
N LYS A 616 -3.69 -17.66 13.12
CA LYS A 616 -4.88 -17.71 12.28
C LYS A 616 -5.84 -18.84 12.67
N GLU A 617 -5.32 -20.02 12.98
CA GLU A 617 -6.11 -21.15 13.50
C GLU A 617 -6.80 -20.78 14.81
N HIS A 618 -6.09 -20.12 15.72
CA HIS A 618 -6.64 -19.63 16.99
C HIS A 618 -7.71 -18.55 16.78
N LEU A 619 -7.51 -17.62 15.85
CA LEU A 619 -8.51 -16.61 15.50
C LEU A 619 -9.80 -17.27 15.00
N VAL A 620 -9.70 -18.25 14.10
CA VAL A 620 -10.86 -18.99 13.60
C VAL A 620 -11.57 -19.76 14.72
N SER A 621 -10.83 -20.45 15.59
CA SER A 621 -11.42 -21.21 16.70
C SER A 621 -12.09 -20.28 17.74
N SER A 622 -11.62 -19.04 17.84
CA SER A 622 -12.18 -18.00 18.70
C SER A 622 -13.33 -17.21 18.05
N GLY A 623 -13.72 -17.54 16.81
CA GLY A 623 -14.83 -16.89 16.11
C GLY A 623 -14.46 -15.62 15.33
N VAL A 624 -13.18 -15.33 15.16
CA VAL A 624 -12.68 -14.20 14.37
C VAL A 624 -12.41 -14.64 12.92
N GLU A 625 -13.05 -13.98 11.96
CA GLU A 625 -12.83 -14.25 10.53
C GLU A 625 -11.41 -13.82 10.12
N THR A 626 -10.66 -14.72 9.49
CA THR A 626 -9.31 -14.48 8.97
C THR A 626 -9.12 -15.23 7.65
N ARG A 627 -8.20 -14.73 6.81
CA ARG A 627 -7.78 -15.45 5.61
C ARG A 627 -7.02 -16.72 6.01
N LEU A 628 -7.40 -17.86 5.43
CA LEU A 628 -6.67 -19.12 5.53
C LEU A 628 -5.96 -19.42 4.20
N LEU A 629 -4.81 -20.09 4.28
CA LEU A 629 -4.07 -20.58 3.11
C LEU A 629 -4.59 -21.91 2.61
#